data_AF-A0A835YNN1-F1
#
_entry.id   AF-A0A835YNN1-F1
#
_cell.length_a   1.000
_cell.length_b   1.000
_cell.length_c   1.000
_cell.angle_alpha   90.00
_cell.angle_beta   90.00
_cell.angle_gamma   90.00
#
_symmetry.space_group_name_H-M   'P 1'
#
loop_
_entity.id
_entity.type
_entity.pdbx_description
1 polymer ?
#
loop_
_entity_poly.entity_id
_entity_poly.type
_entity_poly.pdbx_seq_one_letter_code
_entity_poly.pdbx_strand_id
1 'polypeptide(L)'
;MDLTNITATIRVDAATNKGSVIDVIRLVHPDIESKHASTYFTRLTTEIPEIATQCGLLRINGKGKPSPVADAKTLVEIVFSLPGKAAREFRRTSAKTVCRVLGGDLSIVQEIEQRHHTLQQTEGGRAAQAFTL
;
A
#
# COMPACT_ATOMS: atom_id res chain seq x y z
N MET A 1 -9.72 -12.16 -14.30
CA MET A 1 -9.43 -10.73 -14.10
C MET A 1 -8.17 -10.69 -13.28
N ASP A 2 -7.10 -10.31 -13.98
CA ASP A 2 -5.72 -10.53 -13.62
C ASP A 2 -5.29 -9.52 -12.54
N LEU A 3 -4.68 -9.98 -11.45
CA LEU A 3 -4.15 -9.11 -10.38
C LEU A 3 -2.87 -8.35 -10.84
N THR A 4 -2.53 -8.44 -12.14
CA THR A 4 -1.31 -7.91 -12.77
C THR A 4 -1.34 -6.43 -13.12
N ASN A 5 -2.46 -5.72 -12.98
CA ASN A 5 -2.55 -4.30 -13.35
C ASN A 5 -2.50 -3.33 -12.17
N ILE A 6 -1.82 -3.70 -11.08
CA ILE A 6 -1.33 -2.70 -10.12
C ILE A 6 0.03 -2.20 -10.63
N THR A 7 0.00 -1.22 -11.54
CA THR A 7 1.19 -0.54 -12.07
C THR A 7 1.66 0.64 -11.20
N ALA A 8 0.94 0.94 -10.10
CA ALA A 8 1.32 2.04 -9.22
C ALA A 8 2.48 1.63 -8.31
N THR A 9 3.66 2.22 -8.55
CA THR A 9 4.82 2.07 -7.67
C THR A 9 4.63 2.91 -6.41
N ILE A 10 4.58 2.26 -5.25
CA ILE A 10 4.60 2.95 -3.95
C ILE A 10 6.03 3.40 -3.68
N ARG A 11 6.26 4.70 -3.43
CA ARG A 11 7.58 5.17 -2.99
C ARG A 11 7.83 4.74 -1.54
N VAL A 12 9.00 4.16 -1.30
CA VAL A 12 9.46 3.72 0.02
C VAL A 12 10.75 4.45 0.37
N ASP A 13 10.88 4.85 1.63
CA ASP A 13 12.09 5.42 2.18
C ASP A 13 13.05 4.31 2.64
N ALA A 14 14.27 4.30 2.09
CA ALA A 14 15.25 3.23 2.31
C ALA A 14 15.86 3.23 3.73
N ALA A 15 15.82 4.37 4.44
CA ALA A 15 16.37 4.46 5.79
C ALA A 15 15.38 3.97 6.85
N THR A 16 14.10 4.21 6.64
CA THR A 16 13.04 3.94 7.62
C THR A 16 12.13 2.77 7.26
N ASN A 17 12.22 2.24 6.03
CA ASN A 17 11.29 1.27 5.45
C ASN A 17 9.82 1.71 5.54
N LYS A 18 9.56 3.03 5.48
CA LYS A 18 8.19 3.57 5.46
C LYS A 18 7.76 3.92 4.04
N GLY A 19 6.53 3.57 3.71
CA GLY A 19 5.92 3.79 2.40
C GLY A 19 5.08 5.07 2.35
N SER A 20 4.94 5.67 1.18
CA SER A 20 4.13 6.87 0.97
C SER A 20 2.65 6.59 1.14
N VAL A 21 2.02 7.27 2.10
CA VAL A 21 0.56 7.20 2.30
C VAL A 21 -0.19 7.74 1.07
N ILE A 22 0.33 8.80 0.45
CA ILE A 22 -0.28 9.41 -0.74
C ILE A 22 -0.31 8.43 -1.91
N ASP A 23 0.78 7.69 -2.14
CA ASP A 23 0.84 6.72 -3.24
C ASP A 23 -0.14 5.55 -2.98
N VAL A 24 -0.31 5.13 -1.73
CA VAL A 24 -1.30 4.10 -1.35
C VAL A 24 -2.74 4.57 -1.57
N ILE A 25 -3.06 5.81 -1.22
CA ILE A 25 -4.40 6.36 -1.49
C ILE A 25 -4.65 6.41 -2.99
N ARG A 26 -3.66 6.80 -3.80
CA ARG A 26 -3.76 6.81 -5.27
C ARG A 26 -3.78 5.42 -5.88
N LEU A 27 -3.16 4.43 -5.24
CA LEU A 27 -3.30 3.02 -5.64
C LEU A 27 -4.77 2.57 -5.55
N VAL A 28 -5.47 2.97 -4.49
CA VAL A 28 -6.90 2.64 -4.29
C VAL A 28 -7.81 3.53 -5.15
N HIS A 29 -7.40 4.76 -5.39
CA HIS A 29 -8.11 5.76 -6.20
C HIS A 29 -7.24 6.22 -7.37
N PRO A 30 -7.11 5.41 -8.45
CA PRO A 30 -6.14 5.66 -9.52
C PRO A 30 -6.34 6.99 -10.24
N ASP A 31 -7.59 7.46 -10.33
CA ASP A 31 -7.97 8.65 -11.08
C ASP A 31 -7.81 9.97 -10.30
N ILE A 32 -7.21 9.94 -9.09
CA ILE A 32 -7.03 11.14 -8.28
C ILE A 32 -5.60 11.67 -8.28
N GLU A 33 -5.50 12.99 -8.30
CA GLU A 33 -4.25 13.71 -8.13
C GLU A 33 -3.74 13.63 -6.67
N SER A 34 -2.44 13.83 -6.50
CA SER A 34 -1.79 13.85 -5.18
C SER A 34 -2.41 14.87 -4.21
N LYS A 35 -2.90 16.01 -4.72
CA LYS A 35 -3.60 17.01 -3.89
C LYS A 35 -4.90 16.45 -3.30
N HIS A 36 -5.70 15.75 -4.11
CA HIS A 36 -6.92 15.11 -3.64
C HIS A 36 -6.62 13.95 -2.69
N ALA A 37 -5.58 13.16 -2.97
CA ALA A 37 -5.11 12.12 -2.04
C ALA A 37 -4.71 12.69 -0.67
N SER A 38 -4.06 13.86 -0.64
CA SER A 38 -3.77 14.56 0.62
C SER A 38 -5.05 14.97 1.36
N THR A 39 -6.08 15.45 0.65
CA THR A 39 -7.37 15.78 1.26
C THR A 39 -8.06 14.54 1.84
N TYR A 40 -7.99 13.39 1.15
CA TYR A 40 -8.49 12.11 1.67
C TYR A 40 -7.76 11.73 2.96
N PHE A 41 -6.42 11.83 2.96
CA PHE A 41 -5.64 11.52 4.14
C PHE A 41 -6.01 12.42 5.33
N THR A 42 -6.12 13.73 5.12
CA THR A 42 -6.53 14.67 6.18
C THR A 42 -7.90 14.32 6.76
N ARG A 43 -8.89 14.01 5.92
CA ARG A 43 -10.22 13.59 6.39
C ARG A 43 -10.16 12.29 7.18
N LEU A 44 -9.43 11.31 6.65
CA LEU A 44 -9.24 10.02 7.31
C LEU A 44 -8.63 10.19 8.71
N THR A 45 -7.60 11.02 8.85
CA THR A 45 -6.97 11.27 10.16
C THR A 45 -7.83 12.08 11.13
N THR A 46 -8.79 12.87 10.61
CA THR A 46 -9.78 13.55 11.45
C THR A 46 -10.83 12.55 11.98
N GLU A 47 -11.24 11.59 11.15
CA GLU A 47 -12.22 10.57 11.51
C GLU A 47 -11.62 9.43 12.35
N ILE A 48 -10.35 9.09 12.11
CA ILE A 48 -9.61 8.02 12.78
C ILE A 48 -8.25 8.58 13.26
N PRO A 49 -8.21 9.25 14.42
CA PRO A 49 -7.00 9.90 14.94
C PRO A 49 -5.82 8.94 15.16
N GLU A 50 -6.08 7.65 15.41
CA GLU A 50 -5.05 6.64 15.61
C GLU A 50 -4.12 6.51 14.39
N ILE A 51 -4.69 6.57 13.17
CA ILE A 51 -3.93 6.54 11.92
C ILE A 51 -2.94 7.71 11.86
N ALA A 52 -3.35 8.88 12.36
CA ALA A 52 -2.49 10.07 12.39
C ALA A 52 -1.23 9.84 13.24
N THR A 53 -1.39 9.19 14.40
CA THR A 53 -0.28 8.92 15.33
C THR A 53 0.72 7.89 14.82
N GLN A 54 0.28 6.99 13.93
CA GLN A 54 1.11 5.96 13.32
C GLN A 54 1.86 6.47 12.07
N CYS A 55 1.45 7.62 11.54
CA CYS A 55 2.08 8.25 10.38
C CYS A 55 3.22 9.19 10.78
N GLY A 56 4.32 9.13 10.05
CA GLY A 56 5.42 10.11 10.12
C GLY A 56 5.38 11.09 8.95
N LEU A 57 6.18 12.15 9.03
CA LEU A 57 6.40 13.09 7.94
C LEU A 57 7.89 13.15 7.61
N LEU A 58 8.27 12.80 6.37
CA LEU A 58 9.66 12.89 5.92
C LEU A 58 9.78 13.16 4.42
N ARG A 59 10.98 13.56 3.97
CA ARG A 59 11.32 13.58 2.55
C ARG A 59 11.83 12.19 2.17
N ILE A 60 11.03 11.46 1.38
CA ILE A 60 11.33 10.07 0.99
C ILE A 60 12.68 10.03 0.24
N ASN A 61 13.64 9.25 0.76
CA ASN A 61 15.00 9.17 0.24
C ASN A 61 15.69 10.55 0.11
N GLY A 62 15.36 11.49 1.00
CA GLY A 62 15.88 12.87 0.99
C GLY A 62 15.37 13.75 -0.16
N LYS A 63 14.42 13.27 -0.98
CA LYS A 63 13.95 13.95 -2.19
C LYS A 63 12.54 14.54 -2.03
N GLY A 64 12.27 15.61 -2.77
CA GLY A 64 10.94 16.20 -2.90
C GLY A 64 10.41 16.91 -1.64
N LYS A 65 9.09 16.95 -1.52
CA LYS A 65 8.38 17.57 -0.39
C LYS A 65 8.21 16.58 0.77
N PRO A 66 8.21 17.04 2.03
CA PRO A 66 7.79 16.23 3.16
C PRO A 66 6.43 15.58 2.86
N SER A 67 6.38 14.26 2.96
CA SER A 67 5.21 13.45 2.61
C SER A 67 4.83 12.57 3.81
N PRO A 68 3.53 12.32 4.04
CA PRO A 68 3.12 11.38 5.06
C PRO A 68 3.56 9.96 4.67
N VAL A 69 4.16 9.26 5.64
CA VAL A 69 4.68 7.91 5.47
C VAL A 69 4.26 7.02 6.63
N ALA A 70 4.09 5.72 6.38
CA ALA A 70 3.79 4.75 7.41
C ALA A 70 4.40 3.38 7.11
N ASP A 71 4.40 2.48 8.10
CA ASP A 71 4.78 1.08 7.88
C ASP A 71 3.72 0.32 7.06
N ALA A 72 4.07 -0.86 6.56
CA ALA A 72 3.18 -1.65 5.71
C ALA A 72 1.84 -1.98 6.39
N LYS A 73 1.85 -2.29 7.69
CA LYS A 73 0.63 -2.59 8.47
C LYS A 73 -0.32 -1.40 8.49
N THR A 74 0.18 -0.21 8.82
CA THR A 74 -0.60 1.03 8.85
C THR A 74 -1.12 1.39 7.45
N LEU A 75 -0.32 1.18 6.40
CA LEU A 75 -0.78 1.41 5.03
C LEU A 75 -1.94 0.48 4.64
N VAL A 76 -1.92 -0.78 5.08
CA VAL A 76 -3.05 -1.71 4.88
C VAL A 76 -4.29 -1.25 5.65
N GLU A 77 -4.13 -0.80 6.90
CA GLU A 77 -5.24 -0.23 7.70
C GLU A 77 -5.88 0.99 7.01
N ILE A 78 -5.06 1.85 6.39
CA ILE A 78 -5.52 2.98 5.56
C ILE A 78 -6.35 2.49 4.38
N VAL A 79 -5.88 1.48 3.63
CA VAL A 79 -6.62 0.91 2.49
C VAL A 79 -8.02 0.43 2.91
N PHE A 80 -8.13 -0.24 4.06
CA PHE A 80 -9.41 -0.74 4.55
C PHE A 80 -10.34 0.38 5.05
N SER A 81 -9.77 1.50 5.51
CA SER A 81 -10.52 2.66 6.01
C SER A 81 -10.95 3.65 4.93
N LEU A 82 -10.39 3.60 3.72
CA LEU A 82 -10.72 4.55 2.65
C LEU A 82 -12.19 4.43 2.20
N PRO A 83 -12.92 5.56 2.05
CA PRO A 83 -14.31 5.56 1.62
C PRO A 83 -14.46 5.56 0.08
N GLY A 84 -15.70 5.35 -0.38
CA GLY A 84 -16.08 5.54 -1.79
C GLY A 84 -16.05 4.28 -2.66
N LYS A 85 -16.53 4.42 -3.90
CA LYS A 85 -16.75 3.31 -4.84
C LYS A 85 -15.45 2.59 -5.21
N ALA A 86 -14.38 3.32 -5.49
CA ALA A 86 -13.09 2.74 -5.86
C ALA A 86 -12.50 1.89 -4.72
N ALA A 87 -12.52 2.40 -3.48
CA ALA A 87 -12.10 1.64 -2.31
C ALA A 87 -12.98 0.40 -2.06
N ARG A 88 -14.29 0.50 -2.29
CA ARG A 88 -15.20 -0.65 -2.22
C ARG A 88 -14.82 -1.73 -3.23
N GLU A 89 -14.54 -1.37 -4.48
CA GLU A 89 -14.13 -2.34 -5.51
C GLU A 89 -12.73 -2.91 -5.25
N PHE A 90 -11.80 -2.10 -4.74
CA PHE A 90 -10.48 -2.56 -4.31
C PHE A 90 -10.61 -3.64 -3.23
N ARG A 91 -11.42 -3.38 -2.18
CA ARG A 91 -11.70 -4.35 -1.12
C ARG A 91 -12.41 -5.60 -1.64
N ARG A 92 -13.39 -5.44 -2.54
CA ARG A 92 -14.10 -6.57 -3.17
C ARG A 92 -13.15 -7.47 -3.95
N THR A 93 -12.21 -6.89 -4.68
CA THR A 93 -11.20 -7.63 -5.42
C THR A 93 -10.22 -8.33 -4.48
N SER A 94 -9.79 -7.63 -3.43
CA SER A 94 -8.89 -8.15 -2.39
C SER A 94 -9.48 -9.31 -1.59
N ALA A 95 -10.81 -9.30 -1.37
CA ALA A 95 -11.50 -10.35 -0.63
C ALA A 95 -11.30 -11.75 -1.22
N LYS A 96 -11.13 -11.88 -2.54
CA LYS A 96 -10.83 -13.17 -3.18
C LYS A 96 -9.54 -13.77 -2.67
N THR A 97 -8.49 -12.97 -2.56
CA THR A 97 -7.19 -13.40 -2.04
C THR A 97 -7.29 -13.74 -0.55
N VAL A 98 -8.00 -12.92 0.23
CA VAL A 98 -8.24 -13.19 1.67
C VAL A 98 -8.98 -14.52 1.87
N CYS A 99 -10.04 -14.78 1.10
CA CYS A 99 -10.78 -16.04 1.20
C CYS A 99 -9.93 -17.25 0.83
N ARG A 100 -9.04 -17.16 -0.17
CA ARG A 100 -8.10 -18.24 -0.50
C ARG A 100 -7.15 -18.52 0.67
N VAL A 101 -6.59 -17.48 1.29
CA VAL A 101 -5.72 -17.61 2.47
C VAL A 101 -6.49 -18.29 3.62
N LEU A 102 -7.67 -17.79 3.97
CA LEU A 102 -8.48 -18.33 5.06
C LEU A 102 -8.97 -19.76 4.79
N GLY A 103 -9.22 -20.10 3.52
CA GLY A 103 -9.62 -21.44 3.11
C GLY A 103 -8.47 -22.46 3.07
N GLY A 104 -7.24 -22.04 3.37
CA GLY A 104 -6.06 -22.92 3.34
C GLY A 104 -5.67 -23.36 1.93
N ASP A 105 -5.92 -22.53 0.92
CA ASP A 105 -5.51 -22.82 -0.47
C ASP A 105 -3.98 -22.87 -0.59
N LEU A 106 -3.43 -24.09 -0.61
CA LEU A 106 -1.98 -24.32 -0.67
C LEU A 106 -1.32 -23.78 -1.94
N SER A 107 -2.08 -23.52 -3.01
CA SER A 107 -1.53 -22.89 -4.22
C SER A 107 -1.03 -21.46 -3.95
N ILE A 108 -1.52 -20.80 -2.90
CA ILE A 108 -0.98 -19.50 -2.47
C ILE A 108 0.47 -19.61 -2.03
N VAL A 109 0.88 -20.70 -1.38
CA VAL A 109 2.27 -20.89 -0.95
C VAL A 109 3.18 -20.89 -2.17
N GLN A 110 2.82 -21.66 -3.21
CA GLN A 110 3.56 -21.71 -4.46
C GLN A 110 3.60 -20.35 -5.18
N GLU A 111 2.48 -19.63 -5.21
CA GLU A 111 2.44 -18.26 -5.76
C GLU A 111 3.36 -17.30 -4.98
N ILE A 112 3.37 -17.38 -3.65
CA ILE A 112 4.23 -16.55 -2.80
C ILE A 112 5.70 -16.88 -3.04
N GLU A 113 6.08 -18.16 -3.09
CA GLU A 113 7.45 -18.60 -3.37
C GLU A 113 7.92 -18.14 -4.76
N GLN A 114 7.07 -18.31 -5.78
CA GLN A 114 7.37 -17.88 -7.14
C GLN A 114 7.53 -16.36 -7.23
N ARG A 115 6.64 -15.59 -6.57
CA ARG A 115 6.76 -14.13 -6.46
C ARG A 115 8.01 -13.74 -5.69
N HIS A 116 8.34 -14.46 -4.62
CA HIS A 116 9.54 -14.20 -3.84
C HIS A 116 10.78 -14.33 -4.69
N HIS A 117 10.91 -15.46 -5.39
CA HIS A 117 12.01 -15.70 -6.32
C HIS A 117 12.10 -14.61 -7.39
N THR A 118 10.96 -14.25 -8.01
CA THR A 118 10.90 -13.22 -9.05
C THR A 118 11.37 -11.86 -8.53
N LEU A 119 10.90 -11.44 -7.36
CA LEU A 119 11.26 -10.16 -6.75
C LEU A 119 12.74 -10.11 -6.36
N GLN A 120 13.31 -11.23 -5.89
CA GLN A 120 14.74 -11.33 -5.57
C GLN A 120 15.67 -11.12 -6.76
N GLN A 121 15.21 -11.40 -8.00
CA GLN A 121 16.01 -11.19 -9.21
C GLN A 121 16.25 -9.71 -9.55
N THR A 122 15.51 -8.78 -8.95
CA THR A 122 15.60 -7.34 -9.29
C THR A 122 15.88 -6.49 -8.06
N GLU A 123 16.60 -5.39 -8.24
CA GLU A 123 16.86 -4.45 -7.13
C GLU A 123 15.56 -3.84 -6.58
N GLY A 124 14.67 -3.39 -7.48
CA GLY A 124 13.36 -2.87 -7.09
C GLY A 124 12.47 -3.89 -6.38
N GLY A 125 12.52 -5.16 -6.79
CA GLY A 125 11.77 -6.23 -6.15
C GLY A 125 12.27 -6.56 -4.73
N ARG A 126 13.60 -6.59 -4.53
CA ARG A 126 14.19 -6.75 -3.19
C ARG A 126 13.79 -5.61 -2.25
N ALA A 127 13.81 -4.37 -2.74
CA ALA A 127 13.37 -3.21 -1.96
C ALA A 127 11.88 -3.29 -1.58
N ALA A 128 11.02 -3.72 -2.50
CA ALA A 128 9.60 -3.91 -2.23
C ALA A 128 9.34 -5.00 -1.16
N GLN A 129 10.13 -6.07 -1.14
CA GLN A 129 10.02 -7.12 -0.12
C GLN A 129 10.45 -6.64 1.26
N ALA A 130 11.59 -5.94 1.34
CA ALA A 130 12.10 -5.38 2.60
C ALA A 130 11.13 -4.37 3.23
N PHE A 131 10.30 -3.71 2.41
CA PHE A 131 9.24 -2.83 2.87
C PHE A 131 8.07 -3.58 3.53
N THR A 132 7.74 -4.78 3.04
CA THR A 132 6.54 -5.54 3.45
C THR A 132 6.76 -6.51 4.62
N LEU A 133 8.01 -6.76 5.02
CA LEU A 133 8.43 -7.68 6.09
C LEU A 133 8.90 -6.91 7.32
#